data_AF-A0A0A0HMZ2-F1
#
_entry.id   AF-A0A0A0HMZ2-F1
#
_cell.length_a   1.000
_cell.length_b   1.000
_cell.length_c   1.000
_cell.angle_alpha   90.00
_cell.angle_beta   90.00
_cell.angle_gamma   90.00
#
_symmetry.space_group_name_H-M   'P 1'
#
loop_
_entity.id
_entity.type
_entity.pdbx_description
1 polymer ?
#
loop_
_entity_poly.entity_id
_entity_poly.type
_entity_poly.pdbx_seq_one_letter_code
_entity_poly.pdbx_strand_id
1 'polypeptide(L)'
;MPHASPFDWSASPVAQQIEYLRSLSPEAFHRALVAYDWALAPEPVLGWAMAQRGIDLCTALGVFFNGDPGRFNYMPKAHVPEAYRGVARVLDNICLRVNSGFYLIYPGKTPCCQARLSAWLGFQQADRAEGRRGRWMLDERILAPMLEDDLRLPRDPSAKDKPRQSLWRDLLSPIIGLGVDRDVLKYKEPR
;
A
#
# COMPACT_ATOMS: atom_id res chain seq x y z
N MET A 1 -2.42 -31.14 -15.67
CA MET A 1 -2.09 -30.54 -14.37
C MET A 1 -3.39 -30.45 -13.59
N PRO A 2 -3.57 -31.16 -12.47
CA PRO A 2 -4.77 -30.98 -11.66
C PRO A 2 -4.75 -29.56 -11.09
N HIS A 3 -5.74 -28.74 -11.45
CA HIS A 3 -5.93 -27.44 -10.83
C HIS A 3 -6.25 -27.68 -9.35
N ALA A 4 -5.42 -27.17 -8.45
CA ALA A 4 -5.74 -27.19 -7.03
C ALA A 4 -7.09 -26.50 -6.84
N SER A 5 -8.05 -27.19 -6.23
CA SER A 5 -9.35 -26.61 -5.90
C SER A 5 -9.15 -25.36 -5.04
N PRO A 6 -9.95 -24.30 -5.25
CA PRO A 6 -9.88 -23.10 -4.43
C PRO A 6 -10.08 -23.47 -2.95
N PHE A 7 -9.33 -22.83 -2.05
CA PHE A 7 -9.45 -23.05 -0.62
C PHE A 7 -10.86 -22.69 -0.13
N ASP A 8 -11.54 -23.65 0.51
CA ASP A 8 -12.88 -23.43 1.06
C ASP A 8 -12.79 -22.78 2.45
N TRP A 9 -12.95 -21.47 2.47
CA TRP A 9 -12.93 -20.67 3.70
C TRP A 9 -14.08 -21.02 4.65
N SER A 10 -15.24 -21.40 4.12
CA SER A 10 -16.45 -21.59 4.92
C SER A 10 -16.45 -22.89 5.71
N ALA A 11 -15.90 -23.96 5.12
CA ALA A 11 -15.77 -25.26 5.77
C ALA A 11 -14.50 -25.38 6.65
N SER A 12 -13.53 -24.48 6.49
CA SER A 12 -12.25 -24.55 7.18
C SER A 12 -12.29 -23.90 8.57
N PRO A 13 -11.82 -24.59 9.64
CA PRO A 13 -11.62 -23.97 10.94
C PRO A 13 -10.67 -22.77 10.89
N VAL A 14 -10.85 -21.79 11.78
CA VAL A 14 -10.02 -20.57 11.89
C VAL A 14 -8.51 -20.86 11.86
N ALA A 15 -8.06 -21.88 12.58
CA ALA A 15 -6.64 -22.26 12.60
C ALA A 15 -6.12 -22.66 11.22
N GLN A 16 -6.92 -23.40 10.45
CA GLN A 16 -6.56 -23.80 9.07
C GLN A 16 -6.61 -22.63 8.11
N GLN A 17 -7.55 -21.68 8.28
CA GLN A 17 -7.57 -20.45 7.49
C GLN A 17 -6.31 -19.61 7.71
N ILE A 18 -5.87 -19.47 8.96
CA ILE A 18 -4.62 -18.77 9.30
C ILE A 18 -3.41 -19.50 8.74
N GLU A 19 -3.36 -20.83 8.85
CA GLU A 19 -2.24 -21.61 8.32
C GLU A 19 -2.17 -21.54 6.79
N TYR A 20 -3.32 -21.60 6.12
CA TYR A 20 -3.41 -21.35 4.69
C TYR A 20 -2.87 -19.97 4.33
N LEU A 21 -3.31 -18.92 5.03
CA LEU A 21 -2.81 -17.56 4.81
C LEU A 21 -1.28 -17.45 4.99
N ARG A 22 -0.68 -18.15 5.96
CA ARG A 22 0.77 -18.20 6.17
C ARG A 22 1.53 -18.89 5.04
N SER A 23 0.90 -19.86 4.37
CA SER A 23 1.51 -20.60 3.26
C SER A 23 1.58 -19.80 1.96
N LEU A 24 0.86 -18.67 1.87
CA LEU A 24 0.78 -17.85 0.67
C LEU A 24 2.04 -17.01 0.44
N SER A 25 2.41 -16.82 -0.83
CA SER A 25 3.33 -15.75 -1.23
C SER A 25 2.81 -14.37 -0.78
N PRO A 26 3.66 -13.37 -0.51
CA PRO A 26 3.22 -12.04 -0.06
C PRO A 26 2.11 -11.41 -0.91
N GLU A 27 2.20 -11.49 -2.24
CA GLU A 27 1.20 -10.92 -3.14
C GLU A 27 -0.13 -11.68 -3.07
N ALA A 28 -0.08 -13.00 -2.94
CA ALA A 28 -1.29 -13.82 -2.78
C ALA A 28 -1.92 -13.60 -1.39
N PHE A 29 -1.11 -13.41 -0.35
CA PHE A 29 -1.57 -13.05 0.99
C PHE A 29 -2.34 -11.72 0.95
N HIS A 30 -1.78 -10.66 0.36
CA HIS A 30 -2.46 -9.37 0.23
C HIS A 30 -3.79 -9.47 -0.53
N ARG A 31 -3.80 -10.18 -1.67
CA ARG A 31 -5.04 -10.42 -2.44
C ARG A 31 -6.08 -11.18 -1.63
N ALA A 32 -5.67 -12.22 -0.90
CA ALA A 32 -6.56 -13.00 -0.06
C ALA A 32 -7.18 -12.17 1.06
N LEU A 33 -6.42 -11.26 1.69
CA LEU A 33 -6.96 -10.37 2.72
C LEU A 33 -8.02 -9.41 2.16
N VAL A 34 -7.74 -8.76 1.03
CA VAL A 34 -8.69 -7.82 0.41
C VAL A 34 -9.99 -8.51 0.01
N ALA A 35 -9.90 -9.76 -0.46
CA ALA A 35 -11.05 -10.56 -0.89
C ALA A 35 -11.72 -11.38 0.23
N TYR A 36 -11.22 -11.31 1.47
CA TYR A 36 -11.73 -12.14 2.56
C TYR A 36 -13.20 -11.85 2.85
N ASP A 37 -14.01 -12.89 3.00
CA ASP A 37 -15.43 -12.74 3.31
C ASP A 37 -15.66 -12.41 4.79
N TRP A 38 -16.14 -11.20 5.05
CA TRP A 38 -16.44 -10.71 6.40
C TRP A 38 -17.66 -11.39 7.04
N ALA A 39 -18.44 -12.19 6.30
CA ALA A 39 -19.51 -13.02 6.86
C ALA A 39 -18.99 -14.29 7.57
N LEU A 40 -17.70 -14.62 7.41
CA LEU A 40 -17.06 -15.77 8.06
C LEU A 40 -16.60 -15.43 9.48
N ALA A 41 -15.29 -15.56 9.77
CA ALA A 41 -14.70 -15.29 11.07
C ALA A 41 -13.70 -14.11 11.00
N PRO A 42 -14.13 -12.88 10.67
CA PRO A 42 -13.22 -11.76 10.45
C PRO A 42 -12.44 -11.38 11.71
N GLU A 43 -13.05 -11.45 12.89
CA GLU A 43 -12.39 -11.08 14.15
C GLU A 43 -11.10 -11.88 14.40
N PRO A 44 -11.12 -13.22 14.48
CA PRO A 44 -9.89 -13.97 14.73
C PRO A 44 -8.94 -13.96 13.52
N VAL A 45 -9.45 -14.03 12.29
CA VAL A 45 -8.60 -14.15 11.09
C VAL A 45 -7.98 -12.82 10.69
N LEU A 46 -8.81 -11.80 10.42
CA LEU A 46 -8.32 -10.47 10.04
C LEU A 46 -7.71 -9.73 11.23
N GLY A 47 -8.17 -9.99 12.46
CA GLY A 47 -7.53 -9.45 13.67
C GLY A 47 -6.06 -9.87 13.79
N TRP A 48 -5.76 -11.15 13.52
CA TRP A 48 -4.39 -11.66 13.42
C TRP A 48 -3.65 -11.13 12.19
N ALA A 49 -4.27 -11.23 11.01
CA ALA A 49 -3.61 -10.91 9.75
C ALA A 49 -3.21 -9.43 9.70
N MET A 50 -4.14 -8.52 10.01
CA MET A 50 -3.92 -7.07 9.99
C MET A 50 -2.96 -6.56 11.08
N ALA A 51 -2.49 -7.44 11.98
CA ALA A 51 -1.44 -7.13 12.94
C ALA A 51 -0.04 -7.55 12.45
N GLN A 52 0.06 -8.27 11.33
CA GLN A 52 1.32 -8.75 10.79
C GLN A 52 2.11 -7.62 10.11
N ARG A 53 3.44 -7.74 10.14
CA ARG A 53 4.34 -6.89 9.35
C ARG A 53 4.21 -7.23 7.86
N GLY A 54 4.50 -6.27 7.00
CA GLY A 54 4.51 -6.47 5.55
C GLY A 54 3.15 -6.25 4.87
N ILE A 55 2.14 -5.80 5.61
CA ILE A 55 0.88 -5.29 5.02
C ILE A 55 1.09 -3.83 4.63
N ASP A 56 0.78 -3.51 3.36
CA ASP A 56 0.82 -2.14 2.86
C ASP A 56 -0.48 -1.38 3.07
N LEU A 57 -0.40 -0.05 3.02
CA LEU A 57 -1.54 0.83 3.24
C LEU A 57 -2.68 0.57 2.24
N CYS A 58 -2.35 0.29 0.97
CA CYS A 58 -3.33 -0.02 -0.06
C CYS A 58 -4.14 -1.28 0.29
N THR A 59 -3.46 -2.31 0.78
CA THR A 59 -4.08 -3.57 1.24
C THR A 59 -4.95 -3.32 2.45
N ALA A 60 -4.44 -2.57 3.44
CA ALA A 60 -5.19 -2.25 4.65
C ALA A 60 -6.48 -1.46 4.36
N LEU A 61 -6.44 -0.49 3.44
CA LEU A 61 -7.62 0.25 3.01
C LEU A 61 -8.58 -0.66 2.23
N GLY A 62 -8.08 -1.53 1.37
CA GLY A 62 -8.91 -2.54 0.68
C GLY A 62 -9.69 -3.42 1.66
N VAL A 63 -9.01 -3.94 2.68
CA VAL A 63 -9.61 -4.75 3.74
C VAL A 63 -10.62 -3.93 4.56
N PHE A 64 -10.25 -2.70 4.95
CA PHE A 64 -11.11 -1.80 5.71
C PHE A 64 -12.43 -1.54 4.99
N PHE A 65 -12.37 -1.17 3.70
CA PHE A 65 -13.58 -0.91 2.92
C PHE A 65 -14.35 -2.18 2.59
N ASN A 66 -13.69 -3.34 2.44
CA ASN A 66 -14.40 -4.61 2.28
C ASN A 66 -15.28 -4.94 3.51
N GLY A 67 -14.87 -4.52 4.71
CA GLY A 67 -15.66 -4.67 5.94
C GLY A 67 -16.87 -3.73 6.08
N ASP A 68 -17.19 -2.95 5.04
CA ASP A 68 -18.31 -2.00 4.99
C ASP A 68 -18.44 -1.07 6.22
N PRO A 69 -17.45 -0.18 6.44
CA PRO A 69 -17.44 0.70 7.62
C PRO A 69 -18.61 1.69 7.62
N GLY A 70 -19.24 1.94 6.47
CA GLY A 70 -20.41 2.84 6.38
C GLY A 70 -21.59 2.36 7.22
N ARG A 71 -21.76 1.04 7.37
CA ARG A 71 -22.90 0.42 8.06
C ARG A 71 -23.06 0.86 9.52
N PHE A 72 -21.94 1.13 10.21
CA PHE A 72 -21.93 1.42 11.64
C PHE A 72 -21.20 2.72 11.99
N ASN A 73 -20.79 3.53 11.01
CA ASN A 73 -19.93 4.70 11.24
C ASN A 73 -20.53 5.72 12.21
N TYR A 74 -21.86 5.89 12.18
CA TYR A 74 -22.59 6.83 13.05
C TYR A 74 -23.36 6.14 14.18
N MET A 75 -23.16 4.82 14.35
CA MET A 75 -23.84 4.05 15.37
C MET A 75 -23.03 4.05 16.67
N PRO A 76 -23.62 4.42 17.82
CA PRO A 76 -22.96 4.27 19.12
C PRO A 76 -22.52 2.83 19.35
N LYS A 77 -21.37 2.63 20.00
CA LYS A 77 -20.79 1.28 20.21
C LYS A 77 -21.75 0.31 20.89
N ALA A 78 -22.56 0.78 21.84
CA ALA A 78 -23.55 -0.02 22.54
C ALA A 78 -24.70 -0.50 21.65
N HIS A 79 -24.96 0.18 20.53
CA HIS A 79 -26.06 -0.14 19.61
C HIS A 79 -25.63 -1.09 18.49
N VAL A 80 -24.33 -1.39 18.35
CA VAL A 80 -23.85 -2.38 17.39
C VAL A 80 -24.38 -3.76 17.81
N PRO A 81 -25.13 -4.46 16.94
CA PRO A 81 -25.66 -5.78 17.28
C PRO A 81 -24.54 -6.75 17.63
N GLU A 82 -24.79 -7.68 18.57
CA GLU A 82 -23.78 -8.62 19.09
C GLU A 82 -22.99 -9.30 17.96
N ALA A 83 -23.71 -9.80 16.94
CA ALA A 83 -23.13 -10.49 15.78
C ALA A 83 -22.11 -9.65 14.99
N TYR A 84 -22.17 -8.31 15.07
CA TYR A 84 -21.29 -7.39 14.35
C TYR A 84 -20.25 -6.71 15.25
N ARG A 85 -20.21 -7.02 16.55
CA ARG A 85 -19.22 -6.40 17.45
C ARG A 85 -17.79 -6.80 17.08
N GLY A 86 -17.58 -8.05 16.67
CA GLY A 86 -16.28 -8.52 16.18
C GLY A 86 -15.84 -7.76 14.92
N VAL A 87 -16.75 -7.59 13.95
CA VAL A 87 -16.52 -6.77 12.74
C VAL A 87 -16.11 -5.34 13.12
N ALA A 88 -16.89 -4.68 13.97
CA ALA A 88 -16.60 -3.31 14.39
C ALA A 88 -15.25 -3.18 15.11
N ARG A 89 -14.86 -4.19 15.90
CA ARG A 89 -13.55 -4.23 16.59
C ARG A 89 -12.39 -4.37 15.60
N VAL A 90 -12.54 -5.17 14.54
CA VAL A 90 -11.52 -5.26 13.48
C VAL A 90 -11.40 -3.92 12.75
N LEU A 91 -12.52 -3.29 12.39
CA LEU A 91 -12.51 -1.96 11.76
C LEU A 91 -11.84 -0.90 12.65
N ASP A 92 -12.12 -0.89 13.96
CA ASP A 92 -11.45 -0.01 14.92
C ASP A 92 -9.93 -0.19 14.87
N ASN A 93 -9.47 -1.45 14.92
CA ASN A 93 -8.04 -1.77 14.91
C ASN A 93 -7.36 -1.41 13.59
N ILE A 94 -8.02 -1.64 12.45
CA ILE A 94 -7.48 -1.25 11.15
C ILE A 94 -7.37 0.27 11.06
N CYS A 95 -8.44 1.00 11.40
CA CYS A 95 -8.45 2.46 11.38
C CYS A 95 -7.36 3.05 12.29
N LEU A 96 -7.21 2.51 13.50
CA LEU A 96 -6.16 2.93 14.43
C LEU A 96 -4.76 2.73 13.84
N ARG A 97 -4.49 1.56 13.25
CA ARG A 97 -3.19 1.25 12.63
C ARG A 97 -2.91 2.08 11.38
N VAL A 98 -3.93 2.36 10.58
CA VAL A 98 -3.82 3.31 9.46
C VAL A 98 -3.37 4.67 9.98
N ASN A 99 -4.10 5.23 10.94
CA ASN A 99 -3.80 6.57 11.46
C ASN A 99 -2.50 6.64 12.27
N SER A 100 -2.00 5.52 12.79
CA SER A 100 -0.69 5.46 13.46
C SER A 100 0.48 5.28 12.49
N GLY A 101 0.23 5.23 11.17
CA GLY A 101 1.27 4.98 10.17
C GLY A 101 1.87 3.56 10.22
N PHE A 102 1.14 2.58 10.76
CA PHE A 102 1.64 1.20 10.89
C PHE A 102 1.84 0.53 9.52
N TYR A 103 0.97 0.84 8.55
CA TYR A 103 1.06 0.31 7.20
C TYR A 103 1.88 1.23 6.30
N LEU A 104 2.87 0.66 5.61
CA LEU A 104 3.76 1.43 4.76
C LEU A 104 3.13 1.73 3.39
N ILE A 105 3.48 2.89 2.84
CA ILE A 105 3.11 3.31 1.49
C ILE A 105 4.18 2.81 0.52
N TYR A 106 3.77 2.14 -0.55
CA TYR A 106 4.66 1.78 -1.64
C TYR A 106 4.50 2.76 -2.80
N PRO A 107 5.58 3.40 -3.27
CA PRO A 107 5.53 4.35 -4.38
C PRO A 107 4.86 3.75 -5.61
N GLY A 108 3.95 4.51 -6.21
CA GLY A 108 3.28 4.15 -7.45
C GLY A 108 2.27 3.01 -7.38
N LYS A 109 1.94 2.51 -6.19
CA LYS A 109 0.74 1.70 -5.97
C LYS A 109 -0.45 2.60 -5.64
N THR A 110 -1.56 2.38 -6.33
CA THR A 110 -2.86 2.97 -5.99
C THR A 110 -3.76 1.94 -5.33
N PRO A 111 -4.56 2.34 -4.33
CA PRO A 111 -5.47 1.41 -3.67
C PRO A 111 -6.59 0.99 -4.63
N CYS A 112 -6.93 -0.29 -4.64
CA CYS A 112 -8.06 -0.81 -5.43
C CYS A 112 -9.40 -0.14 -5.06
N CYS A 113 -9.50 0.41 -3.86
CA CYS A 113 -10.65 1.11 -3.32
C CYS A 113 -10.59 2.64 -3.50
N GLN A 114 -9.80 3.17 -4.44
CA GLN A 114 -9.60 4.62 -4.62
C GLN A 114 -10.91 5.43 -4.65
N ALA A 115 -11.90 5.00 -5.44
CA ALA A 115 -13.18 5.70 -5.54
C ALA A 115 -13.94 5.73 -4.19
N ARG A 116 -13.91 4.62 -3.44
CA ARG A 116 -14.53 4.53 -2.11
C ARG A 116 -13.79 5.39 -1.10
N LEU A 117 -12.46 5.41 -1.17
CA LEU A 117 -11.63 6.27 -0.32
C LEU A 117 -11.93 7.75 -0.56
N SER A 118 -11.94 8.19 -1.83
CA SER A 118 -12.25 9.59 -2.16
C SER A 118 -13.64 9.99 -1.68
N ALA A 119 -14.65 9.15 -1.87
CA ALA A 119 -16.00 9.40 -1.35
C ALA A 119 -16.02 9.47 0.19
N TRP A 120 -15.31 8.56 0.86
CA TRP A 120 -15.20 8.53 2.32
C TRP A 120 -14.58 9.82 2.87
N LEU A 121 -13.48 10.28 2.28
CA LEU A 121 -12.84 11.54 2.68
C LEU A 121 -13.76 12.74 2.43
N GLY A 122 -14.54 12.73 1.34
CA GLY A 122 -15.59 13.72 1.09
C GLY A 122 -16.66 13.75 2.20
N PHE A 123 -17.16 12.58 2.61
CA PHE A 123 -18.11 12.49 3.73
C PHE A 123 -17.51 12.96 5.06
N GLN A 124 -16.26 12.60 5.35
CA GLN A 124 -15.56 13.09 6.54
C GLN A 124 -15.42 14.62 6.55
N GLN A 125 -15.13 15.21 5.39
CA GLN A 125 -15.01 16.66 5.25
C GLN A 125 -16.37 17.36 5.45
N ALA A 126 -17.43 16.80 4.87
CA ALA A 126 -18.79 17.30 5.07
C ALA A 126 -19.22 17.21 6.55
N ASP A 127 -18.98 16.08 7.20
CA ASP A 127 -19.27 15.90 8.63
C ASP A 127 -18.52 16.94 9.47
N ARG A 128 -17.25 17.19 9.16
CA ARG A 128 -16.43 18.20 9.85
C ARG A 128 -17.01 19.61 9.69
N ALA A 129 -17.51 19.95 8.49
CA ALA A 129 -18.17 21.23 8.23
C ALA A 129 -19.47 21.40 9.03
N GLU A 130 -20.16 20.30 9.31
CA GLU A 130 -21.39 20.26 10.12
C GLU A 130 -21.12 20.06 11.63
N GLY A 131 -19.86 20.02 12.07
CA GLY A 131 -19.50 19.77 13.47
C GLY A 131 -19.77 18.33 13.94
N ARG A 132 -19.96 17.39 13.01
CA ARG A 132 -20.16 15.96 13.26
C ARG A 132 -18.86 15.20 13.00
N ARG A 133 -18.78 13.96 13.50
CA ARG A 133 -17.72 13.02 13.16
C ARG A 133 -18.23 11.60 13.18
N GLY A 134 -17.78 10.81 12.22
CA GLY A 134 -17.94 9.36 12.24
C GLY A 134 -17.04 8.70 13.29
N ARG A 135 -17.26 7.41 13.51
CA ARG A 135 -16.43 6.55 14.36
C ARG A 135 -15.05 6.31 13.74
N TRP A 136 -15.01 6.04 12.45
CA TRP A 136 -13.76 5.70 11.74
C TRP A 136 -13.33 6.86 10.85
N MET A 137 -12.53 7.75 11.42
CA MET A 137 -11.93 8.88 10.71
C MET A 137 -10.54 8.50 10.22
N LEU A 138 -10.31 8.52 8.91
CA LEU A 138 -8.98 8.36 8.32
C LEU A 138 -8.26 9.71 8.31
N ASP A 139 -7.04 9.74 8.85
CA ASP A 139 -6.20 10.95 8.87
C ASP A 139 -5.65 11.24 7.47
N GLU A 140 -6.13 12.33 6.87
CA GLU A 140 -5.74 12.73 5.51
C GLU A 140 -4.23 13.00 5.39
N ARG A 141 -3.54 13.38 6.47
CA ARG A 141 -2.09 13.65 6.48
C ARG A 141 -1.29 12.36 6.35
N ILE A 142 -1.79 11.26 6.92
CA ILE A 142 -1.15 9.94 6.79
C ILE A 142 -1.37 9.39 5.38
N LEU A 143 -2.52 9.70 4.77
CA LEU A 143 -2.85 9.27 3.42
C LEU A 143 -2.20 10.13 2.32
N ALA A 144 -1.85 11.38 2.62
CA ALA A 144 -1.36 12.36 1.65
C ALA A 144 -0.23 11.82 0.73
N PRO A 145 0.83 11.15 1.24
CA PRO A 145 1.91 10.68 0.36
C PRO A 145 1.47 9.62 -0.65
N MET A 146 0.37 8.92 -0.37
CA MET A 146 -0.25 7.96 -1.31
C MET A 146 -1.21 8.65 -2.27
N LEU A 147 -1.92 9.69 -1.82
CA LEU A 147 -2.93 10.41 -2.61
C LEU A 147 -2.32 11.41 -3.59
N GLU A 148 -1.27 12.10 -3.17
CA GLU A 148 -0.56 13.14 -3.93
C GLU A 148 0.59 12.55 -4.77
N ASP A 149 0.85 11.25 -4.61
CA ASP A 149 1.90 10.51 -5.31
C ASP A 149 3.32 11.04 -5.03
N ASP A 150 3.49 11.74 -3.91
CA ASP A 150 4.71 12.44 -3.48
C ASP A 150 5.95 11.55 -3.36
N LEU A 151 5.76 10.24 -3.24
CA LEU A 151 6.85 9.28 -3.12
C LEU A 151 7.41 8.82 -4.47
N ARG A 152 6.82 9.21 -5.60
CA ARG A 152 7.42 8.96 -6.92
C ARG A 152 8.59 9.91 -7.13
N LEU A 153 9.78 9.32 -7.27
CA LEU A 153 10.95 10.07 -7.73
C LEU A 153 10.65 10.68 -9.11
N PRO A 154 10.93 11.98 -9.33
CA PRO A 154 10.83 12.57 -10.66
C PRO A 154 11.62 11.73 -11.64
N ARG A 155 10.99 11.35 -12.75
CA ARG A 155 11.65 10.59 -13.80
C ARG A 155 12.76 11.46 -14.37
N ASP A 156 14.01 11.16 -14.03
CA ASP A 156 15.16 11.91 -14.52
C ASP A 156 15.17 11.87 -16.06
N PRO A 157 14.91 13.00 -16.74
CA PRO A 157 14.88 13.05 -18.19
C PRO A 157 16.30 12.84 -18.79
N SER A 158 17.35 12.98 -17.99
CA SER A 158 18.75 12.84 -18.44
C SER A 158 19.18 11.38 -18.70
N ALA A 159 18.37 10.39 -18.30
CA ALA A 159 18.68 8.99 -18.51
C ALA A 159 18.39 8.48 -19.94
N LYS A 160 17.79 9.31 -20.82
CA LYS A 160 17.43 8.89 -22.19
C LYS A 160 18.54 9.08 -23.23
N ASP A 161 19.54 9.93 -22.97
CA ASP A 161 20.59 10.28 -23.95
C ASP A 161 22.02 10.11 -23.42
N LYS A 162 22.26 9.09 -22.57
CA LYS A 162 23.64 8.65 -22.34
C LYS A 162 23.94 7.47 -23.27
N PRO A 163 24.70 7.65 -24.37
CA PRO A 163 25.17 6.51 -25.15
C PRO A 163 25.93 5.60 -24.19
N ARG A 164 25.59 4.31 -24.17
CA ARG A 164 26.22 3.28 -23.32
C ARG A 164 27.73 3.48 -23.31
N GLN A 165 28.24 4.14 -22.27
CA GLN A 165 29.67 4.23 -22.04
C GLN A 165 30.09 2.82 -21.63
N SER A 166 30.73 2.15 -22.58
CA SER A 166 31.32 0.83 -22.40
C SER A 166 32.21 0.85 -21.17
N LEU A 167 31.93 -0.02 -20.20
CA LEU A 167 32.71 -0.19 -18.97
C LEU A 167 34.22 -0.43 -19.24
N TRP A 168 34.56 -0.89 -20.44
CA TRP A 168 35.95 -1.04 -20.89
C TRP A 168 36.64 0.30 -21.18
N ARG A 169 35.89 1.34 -21.59
CA ARG A 169 36.45 2.70 -21.76
C ARG A 169 36.78 3.35 -20.43
N ASP A 170 36.03 3.07 -19.37
CA ASP A 170 36.30 3.60 -18.03
C ASP A 170 37.47 2.88 -17.32
N LEU A 171 37.79 1.66 -17.74
CA LEU A 171 38.92 0.91 -17.20
C LEU A 171 40.26 1.26 -17.89
N LEU A 172 40.21 1.74 -19.12
CA LEU A 172 41.39 2.12 -19.93
C LEU A 172 41.59 3.64 -20.03
N SER A 173 40.67 4.44 -19.50
CA SER A 173 40.74 5.91 -19.49
C SER A 173 42.01 6.50 -18.85
N PRO A 174 42.66 5.89 -17.83
CA PRO A 174 43.92 6.43 -17.30
C PRO A 174 45.10 6.25 -18.26
N ILE A 175 45.03 5.28 -19.17
CA ILE A 175 46.11 4.96 -20.12
C ILE A 175 45.91 5.72 -21.43
N ILE A 176 44.65 5.98 -21.82
CA ILE A 176 44.31 6.78 -23.00
C ILE A 176 44.53 8.28 -22.73
N GLY A 177 44.40 8.74 -21.48
CA GLY A 177 44.59 10.14 -21.07
C GLY A 177 46.05 10.61 -20.89
N LEU A 178 47.04 9.76 -21.14
CA LEU A 178 48.47 10.13 -21.11
C LEU A 178 49.06 10.43 -22.50
N GLY A 179 48.27 10.29 -23.57
CA GLY A 179 48.60 10.81 -24.89
C GLY A 179 48.10 12.24 -25.02
N VAL A 180 49.01 13.17 -25.30
CA VAL A 180 48.73 14.60 -25.51
C VAL A 180 47.48 14.78 -26.37
N ASP A 181 46.46 15.43 -25.80
CA ASP A 181 45.23 15.74 -26.50
C ASP A 181 45.53 16.66 -27.68
N ARG A 182 45.29 16.15 -28.89
CA ARG A 182 45.56 16.86 -30.15
C ARG A 182 44.74 18.15 -30.29
N ASP A 183 43.67 18.30 -29.52
CA ASP A 183 42.84 19.51 -29.54
C ASP A 183 43.40 20.67 -28.69
N VAL A 184 44.38 20.41 -27.80
CA VAL A 184 45.09 21.46 -27.05
C VAL A 184 46.15 22.18 -27.90
N LEU A 185 46.58 21.58 -29.03
CA LEU A 185 47.58 22.17 -29.93
C LEU A 185 46.98 23.14 -30.97
N LYS A 186 45.65 23.27 -31.06
CA LYS A 186 44.98 24.18 -32.00
C LYS A 186 44.96 25.66 -31.55
N TYR A 187 45.30 25.95 -30.30
CA TYR A 187 45.27 27.32 -29.74
C TYR A 187 46.63 27.83 -29.26
N LYS A 188 47.73 27.24 -29.73
CA LYS A 188 49.07 27.76 -29.47
C LYS A 188 49.59 28.47 -30.72
N GLU A 189 49.43 29.79 -30.75
CA GLU A 189 50.02 30.64 -31.78
C GLU A 189 51.56 30.51 -31.77
N PRO A 190 52.21 30.34 -32.94
CA PRO A 190 53.65 30.54 -33.05
C PRO A 190 53.98 32.04 -33.01
N ARG A 191 54.98 32.39 -32.19
CA ARG A 191 55.70 33.67 -32.24
C ARG A 191 56.37 33.88 -33.60
#